data_AF-A0A7W8NMW0-F1
#
_entry.id   AF-A0A7W8NMW0-F1
#
_cell.length_a   1.000
_cell.length_b   1.000
_cell.length_c   1.000
_cell.angle_alpha   90.00
_cell.angle_beta   90.00
_cell.angle_gamma   90.00
#
_symmetry.space_group_name_H-M   'P 1'
#
loop_
_entity.id
_entity.type
_entity.pdbx_description
1 polymer ?
#
loop_
_entity_poly.entity_id
_entity_poly.type
_entity_poly.pdbx_seq_one_letter_code
_entity_poly.pdbx_strand_id
1 'polypeptide(L)'
;MDTLKKAGAMLAHLELFHTMLDLRSLLQLAAHMEERGDRVTLISAETVTLIGQGMTSEATLTTTKGATIQAATAYRVLQGLKGHDAPEYAVTREELSALNARAVTELEGGDALRAFADTLARVSAAPDTTAERPARGRRTPEGEAAEVPAA
;
A
#
# COMPACT_ATOMS: atom_id res chain seq x y z
N MET A 1 -1.74 7.74 -22.00
CA MET A 1 -2.96 8.01 -21.20
C MET A 1 -3.38 6.82 -20.36
N ASP A 2 -3.23 5.59 -20.86
CA ASP A 2 -3.61 4.38 -20.12
C ASP A 2 -2.88 4.23 -18.77
N THR A 3 -1.55 4.46 -18.72
CA THR A 3 -0.75 4.43 -17.48
C THR A 3 -1.27 5.35 -16.38
N LEU A 4 -1.74 6.55 -16.72
CA LEU A 4 -2.28 7.51 -15.73
C LEU A 4 -3.64 7.05 -15.18
N LYS A 5 -4.48 6.43 -16.01
CA LYS A 5 -5.76 5.85 -15.58
C LYS A 5 -5.54 4.65 -14.67
N LYS A 6 -4.57 3.80 -15.00
CA LYS A 6 -4.14 2.66 -14.18
C LYS A 6 -3.61 3.13 -12.83
N ALA A 7 -2.76 4.16 -12.81
CA ALA A 7 -2.28 4.79 -11.57
C ALA A 7 -3.42 5.38 -10.74
N GLY A 8 -4.40 6.05 -11.39
CA GLY A 8 -5.59 6.58 -10.71
C GLY A 8 -6.43 5.50 -10.03
N ALA A 9 -6.59 4.34 -10.65
CA ALA A 9 -7.31 3.20 -10.05
C ALA A 9 -6.58 2.64 -8.81
N MET A 10 -5.26 2.82 -8.69
CA MET A 10 -4.48 2.39 -7.53
C MET A 10 -4.61 3.34 -6.34
N LEU A 11 -5.07 4.58 -6.53
CA LEU A 11 -5.18 5.57 -5.45
C LEU A 11 -6.14 5.12 -4.34
N ALA A 12 -7.17 4.34 -4.67
CA ALA A 12 -8.09 3.77 -3.70
C ALA A 12 -7.42 2.77 -2.72
N HIS A 13 -6.21 2.30 -3.06
CA HIS A 13 -5.46 1.29 -2.29
C HIS A 13 -4.23 1.87 -1.59
N LEU A 14 -4.09 3.20 -1.51
CA LEU A 14 -2.93 3.84 -0.87
C LEU A 14 -2.75 3.43 0.59
N GLU A 15 -3.84 3.35 1.35
CA GLU A 15 -3.82 2.90 2.75
C GLU A 15 -3.27 1.47 2.89
N LEU A 16 -3.61 0.57 1.96
CA LEU A 16 -3.08 -0.79 1.93
C LEU A 16 -1.56 -0.76 1.72
N PHE A 17 -1.08 0.06 0.79
CA PHE A 17 0.37 0.18 0.53
C PHE A 17 1.12 0.79 1.70
N HIS A 18 0.56 1.79 2.39
CA HIS A 18 1.13 2.33 3.62
C HIS A 18 1.22 1.26 4.70
N THR A 19 0.13 0.50 4.91
CA THR A 19 0.12 -0.62 5.87
C THR A 19 1.20 -1.65 5.55
N MET A 20 1.34 -2.05 4.28
CA MET A 20 2.40 -2.98 3.86
C MET A 20 3.81 -2.42 4.05
N LEU A 21 4.02 -1.13 3.75
CA LEU A 21 5.29 -0.46 3.95
C LEU A 21 5.67 -0.41 5.44
N ASP A 22 4.70 -0.09 6.28
CA ASP A 22 4.82 0.00 7.72
C ASP A 22 5.16 -1.36 8.35
N LEU A 23 4.47 -2.43 7.95
CA LEU A 23 4.79 -3.80 8.38
C LEU A 23 6.19 -4.22 7.92
N ARG A 24 6.60 -3.83 6.70
CA ARG A 24 7.96 -4.08 6.21
C ARG A 24 9.01 -3.34 7.06
N SER A 25 8.72 -2.13 7.52
CA SER A 25 9.61 -1.36 8.40
C SER A 25 9.87 -2.11 9.71
N LEU A 26 8.86 -2.76 10.29
CA LEU A 26 9.04 -3.60 11.49
C LEU A 26 9.93 -4.82 11.22
N LEU A 27 9.82 -5.48 10.06
CA LEU A 27 10.73 -6.58 9.69
C LEU A 27 12.18 -6.09 9.57
N GLN A 28 12.37 -4.91 8.98
CA GLN A 28 13.68 -4.29 8.86
C GLN A 28 14.26 -3.95 10.23
N LEU A 29 13.43 -3.48 11.17
CA LEU A 29 13.82 -3.25 12.55
C LEU A 29 14.25 -4.56 13.24
N ALA A 30 13.45 -5.63 13.10
CA ALA A 30 13.79 -6.95 13.67
C ALA A 30 15.13 -7.47 13.13
N ALA A 31 15.34 -7.38 11.81
CA ALA A 31 16.59 -7.76 11.17
C ALA A 31 17.76 -6.89 11.64
N HIS A 32 17.55 -5.59 11.82
CA HIS A 32 18.58 -4.69 12.32
C HIS A 32 18.98 -5.01 13.77
N MET A 33 18.01 -5.33 14.62
CA MET A 33 18.26 -5.81 15.99
C MET A 33 19.08 -7.10 15.98
N GLU A 34 18.73 -8.05 15.10
CA GLU A 34 19.46 -9.31 14.95
C GLU A 34 20.90 -9.11 14.51
N GLU A 35 21.14 -8.28 13.48
CA GLU A 35 22.48 -7.96 12.99
C GLU A 35 23.37 -7.31 14.07
N ARG A 36 22.78 -6.49 14.95
CA ARG A 36 23.47 -5.84 16.07
C ARG A 36 23.58 -6.71 17.34
N GLY A 37 22.80 -7.78 17.44
CA GLY A 37 22.66 -8.57 18.66
C GLY A 37 21.84 -7.89 19.77
N ASP A 38 20.98 -6.94 19.41
CA ASP A 38 20.05 -6.28 20.35
C ASP A 38 18.88 -7.21 20.68
N ARG A 39 18.50 -7.25 21.96
CA ARG A 39 17.48 -8.19 22.46
C ARG A 39 16.13 -7.54 22.64
N VAL A 40 16.13 -6.27 23.05
CA VAL A 40 14.94 -5.50 23.38
C VAL A 40 15.02 -4.16 22.70
N THR A 41 13.87 -3.69 22.22
CA THR A 41 13.69 -2.35 21.72
C THR A 41 12.57 -1.67 22.48
N LEU A 42 12.80 -0.42 22.87
CA LEU A 42 11.78 0.47 23.39
C LEU A 42 11.43 1.48 22.30
N ILE A 43 10.15 1.64 21.98
CA ILE A 43 9.68 2.54 20.93
C ILE A 43 8.70 3.54 21.54
N SER A 44 9.07 4.81 21.47
CA SER A 44 8.19 5.95 21.74
C SER A 44 7.82 6.64 20.42
N ALA A 45 6.92 7.63 20.49
CA ALA A 45 6.56 8.43 19.32
C ALA A 45 7.76 9.21 18.72
N GLU A 46 8.81 9.46 19.52
CA GLU A 46 9.94 10.31 19.13
C GLU A 46 11.25 9.54 18.95
N THR A 47 11.42 8.41 19.65
CA THR A 47 12.69 7.67 19.69
C THR A 47 12.51 6.16 19.60
N VAL A 48 13.46 5.51 18.94
CA VAL A 48 13.69 4.06 19.02
C VAL A 48 14.96 3.83 19.83
N THR A 49 14.81 3.11 20.93
CA THR A 49 15.92 2.75 21.80
C THR A 49 16.21 1.26 21.66
N LEU A 50 17.37 0.94 21.12
CA LEU A 50 17.87 -0.42 20.94
C LEU A 50 18.73 -0.80 22.15
N ILE A 51 18.46 -1.96 22.76
CA ILE A 51 19.11 -2.44 23.97
C ILE A 51 19.72 -3.84 23.72
N GLY A 52 21.05 -3.91 23.83
CA GLY A 52 21.83 -5.12 23.63
C GLY A 52 23.21 -5.04 24.29
N GLN A 53 24.27 -5.14 23.49
CA GLN A 53 25.66 -4.95 23.96
C GLN A 53 25.97 -3.48 24.31
N GLY A 54 25.15 -2.56 23.81
CA GLY A 54 25.11 -1.16 24.19
C GLY A 54 23.67 -0.66 24.16
N MET A 55 23.50 0.63 24.43
CA MET A 55 22.22 1.31 24.34
C MET A 55 22.35 2.45 23.33
N THR A 56 21.49 2.44 22.32
CA THR A 56 21.43 3.51 21.32
C THR A 56 20.00 4.01 21.24
N SER A 57 19.81 5.33 21.25
CA SER A 57 18.49 5.95 21.14
C SER A 57 18.53 7.00 20.05
N GLU A 58 17.70 6.82 19.02
CA GLU A 58 17.66 7.68 17.84
C GLU A 58 16.22 7.85 17.37
N ALA A 59 15.89 9.03 16.82
CA ALA A 59 14.58 9.26 16.21
C ALA A 59 14.41 8.54 14.87
N THR A 60 15.53 8.26 14.20
CA THR A 60 15.56 7.62 12.88
C THR A 60 16.76 6.70 12.81
N LEU A 61 16.51 5.41 12.57
CA LEU A 61 17.55 4.41 12.40
C LEU A 61 17.80 4.17 10.92
N THR A 62 19.07 4.10 10.53
CA THR A 62 19.46 3.67 9.18
C THR A 62 20.07 2.28 9.26
N THR A 63 19.40 1.31 8.63
CA THR A 63 19.89 -0.06 8.56
C THR A 63 21.12 -0.17 7.65
N THR A 64 21.90 -1.23 7.82
CA THR A 64 23.04 -1.58 6.96
C THR A 64 22.65 -1.72 5.48
N LYS A 65 21.41 -2.09 5.21
CA LYS A 65 20.82 -2.24 3.87
C LYS A 65 20.23 -0.94 3.31
N GLY A 66 20.45 0.20 3.98
CA GLY A 66 20.00 1.53 3.55
C GLY A 66 18.53 1.83 3.79
N ALA A 67 17.78 0.95 4.46
CA ALA A 67 16.42 1.24 4.86
C ALA A 67 16.40 2.20 6.06
N THR A 68 15.46 3.14 6.04
CA THR A 68 15.24 4.13 7.12
C THR A 68 14.02 3.73 7.92
N ILE A 69 14.15 3.70 9.25
CA ILE A 69 13.07 3.38 10.18
C ILE A 69 12.86 4.60 11.08
N GLN A 70 11.65 5.14 11.08
CA GLN A 70 11.28 6.29 11.91
C GLN A 70 10.55 5.82 13.17
N ALA A 71 10.87 6.45 14.32
CA ALA A 71 10.22 6.14 15.59
C ALA A 71 8.70 6.31 15.54
N ALA A 72 8.22 7.43 15.00
CA ALA A 72 6.79 7.72 14.90
C ALA A 72 6.00 6.67 14.11
N THR A 73 6.59 6.15 13.02
CA THR A 73 5.98 5.07 12.24
C THR A 73 5.95 3.78 13.04
N ALA A 74 7.09 3.35 13.58
CA ALA A 74 7.17 2.11 14.36
C ALA A 74 6.23 2.14 15.58
N TYR A 75 6.13 3.28 16.27
CA TYR A 75 5.22 3.51 17.38
C TYR A 75 3.76 3.31 16.97
N ARG A 76 3.31 3.97 15.89
CA ARG A 76 1.92 3.87 15.41
C ARG A 76 1.55 2.44 15.04
N VAL A 77 2.47 1.74 14.37
CA VAL A 77 2.26 0.34 13.99
C VAL A 77 2.16 -0.53 15.24
N LEU A 78 3.07 -0.38 16.20
CA LEU A 78 3.00 -1.13 17.46
C LEU A 78 1.75 -0.83 18.27
N GLN A 79 1.30 0.43 18.31
CA GLN A 79 0.05 0.83 18.94
C GLN A 79 -1.14 0.08 18.32
N GLY A 80 -1.21 0.03 16.98
CA GLY A 80 -2.23 -0.73 16.27
C GLY A 80 -2.15 -2.23 16.54
N LEU A 81 -0.95 -2.81 16.51
CA LEU A 81 -0.76 -4.25 16.70
C LEU A 81 -0.97 -4.71 18.15
N LYS A 82 -0.58 -3.91 19.14
CA LYS A 82 -0.77 -4.23 20.56
C LYS A 82 -2.17 -3.89 21.06
N GLY A 83 -2.87 -2.96 20.41
CA GLY A 83 -4.26 -2.65 20.69
C GLY A 83 -4.52 -1.96 22.03
N HIS A 84 -3.48 -1.42 22.66
CA HIS A 84 -3.58 -0.63 23.89
C HIS A 84 -2.73 0.63 23.78
N ASP A 85 -3.19 1.71 24.41
CA ASP A 85 -2.44 2.95 24.46
C ASP A 85 -1.32 2.87 25.52
N ALA A 86 -0.12 3.31 25.17
CA ALA A 86 1.03 3.34 26.07
C ALA A 86 2.02 4.42 25.60
N PRO A 87 2.69 5.14 26.53
CA PRO A 87 3.69 6.15 26.14
C PRO A 87 4.90 5.54 25.45
N GLU A 88 5.19 4.27 25.71
CA GLU A 88 6.30 3.52 25.12
C GLU A 88 5.94 2.04 24.99
N TYR A 89 6.40 1.41 23.92
CA TYR A 89 6.27 -0.03 23.71
C TYR A 89 7.63 -0.71 23.82
N ALA A 90 7.76 -1.58 24.82
CA ALA A 90 8.83 -2.56 24.86
C ALA A 90 8.47 -3.77 24.00
N VAL A 91 9.38 -4.17 23.12
CA VAL A 91 9.26 -5.36 22.29
C VAL A 91 10.59 -6.10 22.22
N THR A 92 10.53 -7.42 22.33
CA THR A 92 11.68 -8.26 21.98
C THR A 92 11.72 -8.50 20.47
N ARG A 93 12.86 -8.99 19.97
CA ARG A 93 12.98 -9.41 18.57
C ARG A 93 11.95 -10.48 18.21
N GLU A 94 11.78 -11.47 19.07
CA GLU A 94 10.85 -12.58 18.86
C GLU A 94 9.39 -12.10 18.86
N GLU A 95 9.05 -11.18 19.77
CA GLU A 95 7.72 -10.55 19.82
C GLU A 95 7.46 -9.73 18.55
N LEU A 96 8.43 -8.94 18.11
CA LEU A 96 8.31 -8.13 16.89
C LEU A 96 8.06 -8.99 15.64
N SER A 97 8.78 -10.11 15.53
CA SER A 97 8.56 -11.09 14.45
C SER A 97 7.17 -11.73 14.52
N ALA A 98 6.73 -12.14 15.71
CA ALA A 98 5.40 -12.74 15.90
C ALA A 98 4.26 -11.77 15.61
N LEU A 99 4.36 -10.51 16.07
CA LEU A 99 3.39 -9.46 15.79
C LEU A 99 3.27 -9.20 14.28
N ASN A 100 4.41 -9.18 13.58
CA ASN A 100 4.43 -8.97 12.14
C ASN A 100 3.82 -10.15 11.38
N ALA A 101 4.19 -11.39 11.72
CA ALA A 101 3.63 -12.59 11.11
C ALA A 101 2.10 -12.65 11.27
N ARG A 102 1.59 -12.29 12.45
CA ARG A 102 0.15 -12.18 12.70
C ARG A 102 -0.49 -11.10 11.82
N ALA A 103 0.11 -9.92 11.75
CA ALA A 103 -0.40 -8.81 10.93
C ALA A 103 -0.41 -9.13 9.43
N VAL A 104 0.63 -9.81 8.93
CA VAL A 104 0.69 -10.27 7.54
C VAL A 104 -0.40 -11.30 7.27
N THR A 105 -0.61 -12.26 8.17
CA THR A 105 -1.67 -13.27 8.03
C THR A 105 -3.05 -12.61 7.99
N GLU A 106 -3.29 -11.61 8.85
CA GLU A 106 -4.54 -10.84 8.86
C GLU A 106 -4.73 -10.04 7.57
N LEU A 107 -3.67 -9.43 7.06
CA LEU A 107 -3.68 -8.69 5.80
C LEU A 107 -3.98 -9.59 4.61
N GLU A 108 -3.38 -10.78 4.56
CA GLU A 108 -3.60 -11.79 3.52
C GLU A 108 -5.04 -12.31 3.51
N GLY A 109 -5.68 -12.41 4.69
CA GLY A 109 -7.09 -12.77 4.82
C GLY A 109 -8.07 -11.62 4.60
N GLY A 110 -7.59 -10.37 4.49
CA GLY A 110 -8.42 -9.17 4.51
C GLY A 110 -9.06 -8.79 3.17
N ASP A 111 -10.22 -8.12 3.25
CA ASP A 111 -10.94 -7.64 2.08
C ASP A 111 -10.18 -6.56 1.29
N ALA A 112 -9.32 -5.78 1.96
CA ALA A 112 -8.49 -4.76 1.31
C ALA A 112 -7.54 -5.37 0.28
N LEU A 113 -6.87 -6.48 0.62
CA LEU A 113 -5.96 -7.17 -0.31
C LEU A 113 -6.72 -7.81 -1.47
N ARG A 114 -7.90 -8.39 -1.20
CA ARG A 114 -8.80 -8.92 -2.23
C ARG A 114 -9.27 -7.82 -3.18
N ALA A 115 -9.72 -6.67 -2.66
CA ALA A 115 -10.15 -5.53 -3.47
C ALA A 115 -9.02 -4.95 -4.33
N PHE A 116 -7.79 -4.94 -3.80
CA PHE A 116 -6.60 -4.60 -4.58
C PHE A 116 -6.36 -5.60 -5.71
N ALA A 117 -6.38 -6.91 -5.43
CA ALA A 117 -6.22 -7.96 -6.44
C ALA A 117 -7.26 -7.86 -7.56
N ASP A 118 -8.53 -7.61 -7.22
CA ASP A 118 -9.61 -7.39 -8.20
C ASP A 118 -9.34 -6.15 -9.07
N THR A 119 -8.86 -5.08 -8.46
CA THR A 119 -8.51 -3.85 -9.20
C THR A 119 -7.33 -4.09 -10.13
N LEU A 120 -6.32 -4.82 -9.68
CA LEU A 120 -5.17 -5.21 -10.49
C LEU A 120 -5.59 -6.09 -11.67
N ALA A 121 -6.50 -7.05 -11.46
CA ALA A 121 -7.05 -7.89 -12.52
C ALA A 121 -7.82 -7.05 -13.56
N ARG A 122 -8.67 -6.11 -13.12
CA ARG A 122 -9.40 -5.21 -14.03
C ARG A 122 -8.46 -4.31 -14.84
N VAL A 123 -7.42 -3.78 -14.20
CA VAL A 123 -6.44 -2.89 -14.82
C VAL A 123 -5.51 -3.63 -15.79
N SER A 124 -5.13 -4.87 -15.49
CA SER A 124 -4.27 -5.70 -16.35
C SER A 124 -5.03 -6.35 -17.51
N ALA A 125 -6.32 -6.66 -17.32
CA ALA A 125 -7.16 -7.26 -18.34
C ALA A 125 -7.73 -6.26 -19.35
N ALA A 126 -7.70 -4.95 -19.08
CA ALA A 126 -8.17 -3.94 -20.02
C ALA A 126 -7.28 -3.93 -21.29
N PRO A 127 -7.77 -4.44 -22.43
CA PRO A 127 -7.07 -4.25 -23.70
C PRO A 127 -7.18 -2.76 -24.07
N ASP A 128 -6.23 -2.25 -24.85
CA ASP A 128 -6.33 -0.99 -25.60
C ASP A 128 -7.53 -1.06 -26.57
N THR A 129 -8.74 -1.07 -26.04
CA THR A 129 -9.94 -0.78 -26.81
C THR A 129 -9.94 0.73 -26.97
N THR A 130 -9.20 1.15 -27.99
CA THR A 130 -9.44 2.41 -28.68
C THR A 130 -10.93 2.43 -28.98
N ALA A 131 -11.67 3.12 -28.10
CA ALA A 131 -13.11 3.17 -28.14
C ALA A 131 -13.53 3.59 -29.54
N GLU A 132 -14.27 2.70 -30.15
CA GLU A 132 -15.01 2.85 -31.38
C GLU A 132 -15.63 4.24 -31.44
N ARG A 133 -15.08 5.10 -32.30
CA ARG A 133 -15.68 6.37 -32.64
C ARG A 133 -17.03 6.03 -33.27
N PRO A 134 -18.19 6.43 -32.71
CA PRO A 134 -19.45 6.20 -33.37
C PRO A 134 -19.40 6.92 -34.71
N ALA A 135 -19.42 6.15 -35.79
CA ALA A 135 -19.49 6.66 -37.14
C ALA A 135 -20.77 7.48 -37.25
N ARG A 136 -20.57 8.80 -37.24
CA ARG A 136 -21.48 9.87 -37.64
C ARG A 136 -22.53 9.35 -38.63
N GLY A 137 -23.80 9.43 -38.22
CA GLY A 137 -24.96 9.00 -38.99
C GLY A 137 -24.83 9.34 -40.47
N ARG A 138 -24.84 8.30 -41.31
CA ARG A 138 -24.96 8.43 -42.75
C ARG A 138 -26.38 8.91 -43.03
N ARG A 139 -26.49 10.19 -43.41
CA ARG A 139 -27.73 10.78 -43.92
C ARG A 139 -28.33 9.90 -45.02
N THR A 140 -29.58 9.52 -44.84
CA THR A 140 -30.51 9.18 -45.91
C THR A 140 -30.64 10.39 -46.84
N PRO A 141 -30.42 10.28 -48.15
CA PRO A 141 -30.88 11.30 -49.08
C PRO A 141 -32.39 11.10 -49.29
N GLU A 142 -33.21 11.97 -48.67
CA GLU A 142 -34.52 12.32 -49.20
C GLU A 142 -34.31 13.26 -50.38
N GLY A 143 -34.97 12.96 -51.51
CA GLY A 143 -35.06 13.89 -52.63
C GLY A 143 -35.38 13.23 -53.97
N GLU A 144 -36.62 12.75 -54.17
CA GLU A 144 -37.32 12.88 -55.46
C GLU A 144 -38.82 12.55 -55.33
N ALA A 145 -39.61 13.58 -55.11
CA ALA A 145 -41.03 13.72 -55.43
C ALA A 145 -41.21 15.23 -55.69
N ALA A 146 -41.87 15.77 -56.70
CA ALA A 146 -42.76 15.29 -57.75
C ALA A 146 -42.41 16.08 -59.04
N GLU A 147 -42.95 15.82 -60.23
CA GLU A 147 -44.24 16.37 -60.65
C GLU A 147 -44.66 15.76 -62.01
N VAL A 148 -45.86 15.20 -62.06
CA VAL A 148 -46.65 15.00 -63.28
C VAL A 148 -47.55 16.23 -63.41
N PRO A 149 -47.74 16.77 -64.62
CA PRO A 149 -49.10 17.21 -64.95
C PRO A 149 -49.60 16.64 -66.27
N ALA A 150 -50.89 16.32 -66.23
CA ALA A 150 -51.71 15.99 -67.36
C ALA A 150 -52.16 17.25 -68.11
N ALA A 151 -52.19 17.17 -69.44
CA ALA A 151 -53.19 17.78 -70.32
C ALA A 151 -53.10 17.10 -71.69
#